data_AF-A0A9N9G474-F1
#
_entry.id   AF-A0A9N9G474-F1
#
_cell.length_a   1.000
_cell.length_b   1.000
_cell.length_c   1.000
_cell.angle_alpha   90.00
_cell.angle_beta   90.00
_cell.angle_gamma   90.00
#
_symmetry.space_group_name_H-M   'P 1'
#
loop_
_entity.id
_entity.type
_entity.pdbx_description
1 polymer ?
#
loop_
_entity_poly.entity_id
_entity_poly.type
_entity_poly.pdbx_seq_one_letter_code
_entity_poly.pdbx_strand_id
1 'polypeptide(L)'
;MTAADQKELESLFARAIYFTGIPFNILKNEDIKVFFAKACPLFKLPTRQSLSTTLLDQECKDIRTVTNHLLNKTQYFCLTTDGLVREENASQVLNELVEYVSQTGGFAKRYLWGNIKEKPINWWNLLKAQYLILSQVAFKILLIPVTLAANKQNWSAFSFIYTKLCNQLHNERVEKIVFIYWNLKIL
;
A
#
# COMPACT_ATOMS: atom_id res chain seq x y z
N MET A 1 1.79 23.28 -29.80
CA MET A 1 1.92 22.70 -28.44
C MET A 1 3.39 22.66 -28.09
N THR A 2 3.76 23.27 -26.97
CA THR A 2 5.16 23.37 -26.56
C THR A 2 5.64 22.06 -25.95
N ALA A 3 6.96 21.89 -25.82
CA ALA A 3 7.53 20.72 -25.15
C ALA A 3 7.12 20.64 -23.66
N ALA A 4 6.85 21.79 -23.04
CA ALA A 4 6.34 21.86 -21.68
C ALA A 4 4.90 21.33 -21.59
N ASP A 5 4.02 21.80 -22.48
CA ASP A 5 2.62 21.37 -22.52
C ASP A 5 2.52 19.85 -22.78
N GLN A 6 3.37 19.30 -23.65
CA GLN A 6 3.44 17.85 -23.90
C GLN A 6 3.78 17.09 -22.61
N LYS A 7 4.79 17.55 -21.87
CA LYS A 7 5.23 16.88 -20.64
C LYS A 7 4.18 16.95 -19.53
N GLU A 8 3.47 18.07 -19.43
CA GLU A 8 2.37 18.24 -18.48
C GLU A 8 1.20 17.30 -18.82
N LEU A 9 0.80 17.23 -20.09
CA LEU A 9 -0.25 16.31 -20.54
C LEU A 9 0.14 14.83 -20.33
N GLU A 10 1.40 14.46 -20.58
CA GLU A 10 1.90 13.12 -20.29
C GLU A 10 1.85 12.78 -18.80
N SER A 11 2.22 13.73 -17.93
CA SER A 11 2.14 13.59 -16.47
C SER A 11 0.69 13.39 -16.01
N LEU A 12 -0.25 14.22 -16.47
CA LEU A 12 -1.67 14.10 -16.15
C LEU A 12 -2.26 12.76 -16.61
N PHE A 13 -1.94 12.35 -17.84
CA PHE A 13 -2.39 11.08 -18.39
C PHE A 13 -1.82 9.88 -17.62
N ALA A 14 -0.51 9.90 -17.30
CA ALA A 14 0.13 8.86 -16.51
C ALA A 14 -0.49 8.75 -15.10
N ARG A 15 -0.71 9.90 -14.44
CA ARG A 15 -1.34 9.96 -13.12
C ARG A 15 -2.76 9.38 -13.14
N ALA A 16 -3.55 9.71 -14.17
CA ALA A 16 -4.88 9.14 -14.34
C ALA A 16 -4.84 7.61 -14.47
N ILE A 17 -3.89 7.06 -15.24
CA ILE A 17 -3.72 5.61 -15.40
C ILE A 17 -3.35 4.95 -14.06
N TYR A 18 -2.38 5.50 -13.32
CA TYR A 18 -1.93 4.90 -12.05
C TYR A 18 -3.02 4.97 -10.98
N PHE A 19 -3.74 6.09 -10.90
CA PHE A 19 -4.82 6.26 -9.93
C PHE A 19 -6.03 5.35 -10.22
N THR A 20 -6.39 5.17 -11.49
CA THR A 20 -7.53 4.33 -11.88
C THR A 20 -7.20 2.84 -11.98
N GLY A 21 -5.92 2.48 -11.94
CA GLY A 21 -5.48 1.10 -12.09
C GLY A 21 -5.73 0.54 -13.49
N ILE A 22 -5.78 1.40 -14.51
CA ILE A 22 -5.99 0.97 -15.91
C ILE A 22 -4.74 0.21 -16.40
N PRO A 23 -4.88 -1.00 -16.99
CA PRO A 23 -3.74 -1.71 -17.56
C PRO A 23 -3.09 -0.94 -18.70
N PHE A 24 -1.75 -0.92 -18.77
CA PHE A 24 -1.00 -0.20 -19.81
C PHE A 24 -1.26 -0.71 -21.24
N ASN A 25 -1.92 -1.86 -21.38
CA ASN A 25 -2.35 -2.40 -22.67
C ASN A 25 -3.42 -1.53 -23.36
N ILE A 26 -4.04 -0.60 -22.61
CA ILE A 26 -4.95 0.41 -23.15
C ILE A 26 -4.34 1.18 -24.34
N LEU A 27 -3.02 1.41 -24.32
CA LEU A 27 -2.29 2.09 -25.39
C LEU A 27 -2.14 1.27 -26.68
N LYS A 28 -2.37 -0.05 -26.62
CA LYS A 28 -2.37 -0.91 -27.83
C LYS A 28 -3.72 -0.90 -28.54
N ASN A 29 -4.78 -0.41 -27.89
CA ASN A 29 -6.10 -0.33 -28.49
C ASN A 29 -6.10 0.72 -29.61
N GLU A 30 -6.47 0.32 -30.83
CA GLU A 30 -6.48 1.19 -32.01
C GLU A 30 -7.53 2.30 -31.89
N ASP A 31 -8.71 2.03 -31.32
CA ASP A 31 -9.75 3.04 -31.14
C ASP A 31 -9.28 4.17 -30.24
N ILE A 32 -8.46 3.85 -29.22
CA ILE A 32 -7.89 4.86 -28.32
C ILE A 32 -6.85 5.72 -29.05
N LYS A 33 -6.01 5.11 -29.90
CA LYS A 33 -5.09 5.89 -30.74
C LYS A 33 -5.84 6.80 -31.70
N VAL A 34 -6.89 6.30 -32.34
CA VAL A 34 -7.75 7.08 -33.24
C VAL A 34 -8.49 8.18 -32.48
N PHE A 35 -8.98 7.90 -31.27
CA PHE A 35 -9.64 8.87 -30.41
C PHE A 35 -8.71 10.03 -30.09
N PHE A 36 -7.51 9.77 -29.58
CA PHE A 36 -6.54 10.83 -29.27
C PHE A 36 -6.05 11.55 -30.53
N ALA A 37 -5.87 10.85 -31.65
CA ALA A 37 -5.54 11.48 -32.93
C ALA A 37 -6.61 12.47 -33.40
N LYS A 38 -7.91 12.19 -33.11
CA LYS A 38 -9.02 13.09 -33.44
C LYS A 38 -9.24 14.19 -32.41
N ALA A 39 -9.20 13.85 -31.12
CA ALA A 39 -9.51 14.77 -30.03
C ALA A 39 -8.35 15.74 -29.74
N CYS A 40 -7.10 15.26 -29.81
CA CYS A 40 -5.89 16.03 -29.52
C CYS A 40 -4.76 15.64 -30.50
N PRO A 41 -4.85 16.02 -31.79
CA PRO A 41 -3.90 15.59 -32.83
C PRO A 41 -2.44 16.00 -32.57
N LEU A 42 -2.22 17.06 -31.79
CA LEU A 42 -0.88 17.53 -31.44
C LEU A 42 -0.26 16.75 -30.28
N PHE A 43 -1.07 16.03 -29.49
CA PHE A 43 -0.62 15.24 -28.35
C PHE A 43 0.00 13.92 -28.81
N LYS A 44 1.28 13.74 -28.49
CA LYS A 44 1.94 12.46 -28.73
C LYS A 44 1.63 11.53 -27.56
N LEU A 45 0.95 10.42 -27.84
CA LEU A 45 0.67 9.42 -26.82
C LEU A 45 1.97 8.84 -26.26
N PRO A 46 2.13 8.78 -24.93
CA PRO A 46 3.30 8.16 -24.33
C PRO A 46 3.35 6.67 -24.63
N THR A 47 4.56 6.12 -24.71
CA THR A 47 4.75 4.70 -24.93
C THR A 47 4.50 3.91 -23.64
N ARG A 48 4.12 2.63 -23.79
CA ARG A 48 4.01 1.70 -22.65
C ARG A 48 5.29 1.65 -21.81
N GLN A 49 6.45 1.71 -22.46
CA GLN A 49 7.73 1.69 -21.76
C GLN A 49 7.88 2.94 -20.89
N SER A 50 7.61 4.13 -21.44
CA SER A 50 7.65 5.40 -20.71
C SER A 50 6.74 5.41 -19.48
N LEU A 51 5.50 4.92 -19.62
CA LEU A 51 4.56 4.74 -18.49
C LEU A 51 5.04 3.72 -17.45
N SER A 52 5.88 2.75 -17.82
CA SER A 52 6.38 1.74 -16.89
C SER A 52 7.72 2.08 -16.25
N THR A 53 8.37 3.15 -16.69
CA THR A 53 9.72 3.54 -16.24
C THR A 53 9.79 5.04 -15.96
N THR A 54 10.11 5.86 -16.95
CA THR A 54 10.47 7.27 -16.79
C THR A 54 9.35 8.10 -16.17
N LEU A 55 8.12 7.94 -16.67
CA LEU A 55 6.96 8.67 -16.13
C LEU A 55 6.57 8.15 -14.75
N LEU A 56 6.71 6.85 -14.51
CA LEU A 56 6.42 6.25 -13.21
C LEU A 56 7.39 6.76 -12.13
N ASP A 57 8.68 6.80 -12.45
CA ASP A 57 9.72 7.29 -11.54
C ASP A 57 9.57 8.78 -11.26
N GLN A 58 9.19 9.57 -12.29
CA GLN A 58 8.94 11.00 -12.14
C GLN A 58 7.73 11.26 -11.24
N GLU A 59 6.58 10.65 -11.53
CA GLU A 59 5.37 10.82 -10.70
C GLU A 59 5.59 10.33 -9.26
N CYS A 60 6.33 9.24 -9.08
CA CYS A 60 6.67 8.75 -7.75
C CYS A 60 7.52 9.76 -6.96
N LYS A 61 8.45 10.45 -7.61
CA LYS A 61 9.25 11.51 -7.00
C LYS A 61 8.38 12.72 -6.67
N ASP A 62 7.54 13.15 -7.59
CA ASP A 62 6.69 14.33 -7.43
C ASP A 62 5.66 14.13 -6.31
N ILE A 63 5.06 12.95 -6.22
CA ILE A 63 4.16 12.64 -5.11
C ILE A 63 4.92 12.55 -3.80
N ARG A 64 6.13 11.98 -3.78
CA ARG A 64 6.96 11.92 -2.58
C ARG A 64 7.34 13.31 -2.06
N THR A 65 7.65 14.26 -2.93
CA THR A 65 7.95 15.64 -2.50
C THR A 65 6.72 16.31 -1.89
N VAL A 66 5.55 16.14 -2.52
CA VAL A 66 4.27 16.66 -1.97
C VAL A 66 3.94 16.02 -0.63
N THR A 67 4.02 14.69 -0.52
CA THR A 67 3.77 13.95 0.73
C THR A 67 4.74 14.40 1.83
N ASN A 68 6.05 14.51 1.54
CA ASN A 68 7.04 14.97 2.52
C ASN A 68 6.77 16.41 3.00
N HIS A 69 6.36 17.29 2.08
CA HIS A 69 5.99 18.65 2.44
C HIS A 69 4.78 18.69 3.38
N LEU A 70 3.76 17.87 3.12
CA LEU A 70 2.60 17.75 4.01
C LEU A 70 2.97 17.14 5.36
N LEU A 71 3.79 16.08 5.37
CA LEU A 71 4.26 15.44 6.60
C LEU A 71 4.96 16.44 7.53
N ASN A 72 5.76 17.34 6.98
CA ASN A 72 6.45 18.39 7.76
C ASN A 72 5.49 19.46 8.31
N LYS A 73 4.30 19.62 7.73
CA LYS A 73 3.30 20.61 8.15
C LYS A 73 2.27 20.03 9.13
N THR A 74 2.03 18.71 9.08
CA THR A 74 1.01 18.05 9.90
C THR A 74 1.49 17.75 11.31
N GLN A 75 0.69 18.10 12.32
CA GLN A 75 1.02 17.87 13.75
C GLN A 75 0.77 16.42 14.20
N TYR A 76 -0.10 15.69 13.50
CA TYR A 76 -0.47 14.30 13.82
C TYR A 76 -0.64 13.50 12.53
N PHE A 77 -0.15 12.26 12.49
CA PHE A 77 -0.36 11.33 11.37
C PHE A 77 -0.72 9.93 11.87
N CYS A 78 -1.49 9.19 11.05
CA CYS A 78 -1.79 7.79 11.28
C CYS A 78 -0.94 6.95 10.32
N LEU A 79 -0.04 6.13 10.85
CA LEU A 79 0.83 5.26 10.08
C LEU A 79 0.25 3.84 10.04
N THR A 80 -0.24 3.41 8.89
CA THR A 80 -0.54 2.00 8.63
C THR A 80 0.67 1.35 7.98
N THR A 81 1.34 0.45 8.70
CA THR A 81 2.38 -0.43 8.15
C THR A 81 1.78 -1.81 7.93
N ASP A 82 1.96 -2.35 6.73
CA ASP A 82 1.56 -3.72 6.34
C ASP A 82 2.56 -4.79 6.83
N GLY A 83 3.72 -4.37 7.35
CA GLY A 83 4.69 -5.22 8.02
C GLY A 83 4.25 -5.64 9.42
N LEU A 84 3.31 -6.57 9.53
CA LEU A 84 3.00 -7.20 10.82
C LEU A 84 4.18 -8.06 11.29
N VAL A 85 4.86 -8.81 10.40
CA VAL A 85 5.98 -9.70 10.73
C VAL A 85 7.01 -9.69 9.59
N ARG A 86 8.31 -9.66 9.91
CA ARG A 86 9.37 -9.90 8.91
C ARG A 86 9.45 -11.39 8.59
N GLU A 87 9.70 -11.76 7.34
CA GLU A 87 9.69 -13.16 6.87
C GLU A 87 10.61 -14.08 7.70
N GLU A 88 11.76 -13.55 8.14
CA GLU A 88 12.74 -14.20 9.03
C GLU A 88 12.19 -14.63 10.41
N ASN A 89 11.13 -13.97 10.90
CA ASN A 89 10.53 -14.23 12.21
C ASN A 89 9.21 -15.01 12.13
N ALA A 90 8.79 -15.42 10.94
CA ALA A 90 7.48 -16.05 10.73
C ALA A 90 7.32 -17.38 11.49
N SER A 91 8.36 -18.21 11.51
CA SER A 91 8.35 -19.52 12.21
C SER A 91 8.24 -19.35 13.73
N GLN A 92 8.94 -18.37 14.30
CA GLN A 92 8.86 -18.06 15.72
C GLN A 92 7.47 -17.56 16.10
N VAL A 93 6.91 -16.63 15.31
CA VAL A 93 5.54 -16.14 15.55
C VAL A 93 4.51 -17.25 15.44
N LEU A 94 4.65 -18.17 14.48
CA LEU A 94 3.75 -19.32 14.36
C LEU A 94 3.81 -20.24 15.58
N ASN A 95 5.00 -20.53 16.10
CA ASN A 95 5.15 -21.33 17.32
C ASN A 95 4.53 -20.63 18.54
N GLU A 96 4.81 -19.33 18.72
CA GLU A 96 4.23 -18.53 19.81
C GLU A 96 2.69 -18.43 19.69
N LEU A 97 2.16 -18.34 18.47
CA LEU A 97 0.71 -18.37 18.20
C LEU A 97 0.09 -19.73 18.52
N VAL A 98 0.77 -20.82 18.18
CA VAL A 98 0.29 -22.17 18.53
C VAL A 98 0.24 -22.33 20.04
N GLU A 99 1.22 -21.83 20.79
CA GLU A 99 1.18 -21.81 22.26
C GLU A 99 0.02 -20.97 22.80
N TYR A 100 -0.22 -19.79 22.23
CA TYR A 100 -1.34 -18.92 22.61
C TYR A 100 -2.70 -19.59 22.39
N VAL A 101 -2.92 -20.17 21.20
CA VAL A 101 -4.19 -20.83 20.82
C VAL A 101 -4.41 -22.09 21.66
N SER A 102 -3.34 -22.86 21.88
CA SER A 102 -3.41 -24.10 22.66
C SER A 102 -3.46 -23.85 24.18
N GLN A 103 -3.29 -22.60 24.62
CA GLN A 103 -3.15 -22.21 26.02
C GLN A 103 -2.07 -23.04 26.75
N THR A 104 -0.96 -23.26 26.06
CA THR A 104 0.21 -24.00 26.57
C THR A 104 1.38 -23.05 26.85
N GLY A 105 2.45 -23.55 27.46
CA GLY A 105 3.64 -22.73 27.74
C GLY A 105 3.35 -21.56 28.70
N GLY A 106 3.81 -20.36 28.34
CA GLY A 106 3.59 -19.13 29.12
C GLY A 106 2.12 -18.72 29.25
N PHE A 107 1.26 -19.21 28.35
CA PHE A 107 -0.17 -18.91 28.31
C PHE A 107 -1.04 -19.89 29.14
N ALA A 108 -0.46 -20.95 29.70
CA ALA A 108 -1.20 -21.93 30.52
C ALA A 108 -1.69 -21.36 31.87
N LYS A 109 -1.18 -20.20 32.28
CA LYS A 109 -1.49 -19.59 33.57
C LYS A 109 -2.86 -18.91 33.55
N ARG A 110 -3.88 -19.57 34.12
CA ARG A 110 -5.28 -19.08 34.18
C ARG A 110 -5.45 -17.65 34.67
N TYR A 111 -4.65 -17.21 35.64
CA TYR A 111 -4.76 -15.86 36.20
C TYR A 111 -4.42 -14.75 35.20
N LEU A 112 -3.68 -15.06 34.12
CA LEU A 112 -3.39 -14.07 33.08
C LEU A 112 -4.68 -13.69 32.33
N TRP A 113 -5.59 -14.63 32.09
CA TRP A 113 -6.73 -14.44 31.20
C TRP A 113 -7.87 -13.58 31.76
N GLY A 114 -7.85 -13.24 33.05
CA GLY A 114 -8.91 -12.45 33.69
C GLY A 114 -9.04 -11.02 33.14
N ASN A 115 -7.92 -10.40 32.74
CA ASN A 115 -7.89 -8.97 32.41
C ASN A 115 -7.87 -8.66 30.89
N ILE A 116 -7.93 -9.68 30.03
CA ILE A 116 -7.69 -9.52 28.59
C ILE A 116 -8.77 -8.69 27.88
N LYS A 117 -10.03 -8.80 28.34
CA LYS A 117 -11.17 -8.09 27.74
C LYS A 117 -11.23 -6.61 28.10
N GLU A 118 -10.81 -6.26 29.31
CA GLU A 118 -10.89 -4.88 29.81
C GLU A 118 -9.70 -4.03 29.36
N LYS A 119 -8.49 -4.61 29.38
CA LYS A 119 -7.24 -3.88 29.06
C LYS A 119 -6.29 -4.75 28.24
N PRO A 120 -6.61 -5.03 26.96
CA PRO A 120 -5.82 -5.92 26.11
C PRO A 120 -4.38 -5.42 25.90
N ILE A 121 -4.18 -4.11 25.82
CA ILE A 121 -2.85 -3.50 25.69
C ILE A 121 -2.00 -3.79 26.93
N ASN A 122 -2.57 -3.63 28.13
CA ASN A 122 -1.83 -3.90 29.37
C ASN A 122 -1.54 -5.40 29.53
N TRP A 123 -2.45 -6.26 29.08
CA TRP A 123 -2.27 -7.70 29.07
C TRP A 123 -1.06 -8.13 28.22
N TRP A 124 -0.97 -7.63 26.98
CA TRP A 124 0.17 -7.89 26.11
C TRP A 124 1.47 -7.27 26.65
N ASN A 125 1.40 -6.15 27.36
CA ASN A 125 2.59 -5.55 27.99
C ASN A 125 3.19 -6.45 29.09
N LEU A 126 2.35 -7.18 29.84
CA LEU A 126 2.81 -8.13 30.86
C LEU A 126 3.56 -9.32 30.26
N LEU A 127 3.22 -9.71 29.02
CA LEU A 127 3.78 -10.87 28.33
C LEU A 127 4.90 -10.51 27.34
N LYS A 128 5.10 -9.22 27.08
CA LYS A 128 6.12 -8.69 26.16
C LYS A 128 7.54 -9.17 26.47
N ALA A 129 7.85 -9.42 27.74
CA ALA A 129 9.16 -9.91 28.15
C ALA A 129 9.45 -11.34 27.69
N GLN A 130 8.40 -12.17 27.53
CA GLN A 130 8.52 -13.56 27.08
C GLN A 130 8.21 -13.71 25.59
N TYR A 131 7.24 -12.94 25.09
CA TYR A 131 6.72 -13.03 23.73
C TYR A 131 6.86 -11.68 23.03
N LEU A 132 8.10 -11.25 22.80
CA LEU A 132 8.41 -9.91 22.28
C LEU A 132 7.80 -9.68 20.89
N ILE A 133 7.96 -10.65 19.98
CA ILE A 133 7.55 -10.53 18.58
C ILE A 133 6.01 -10.65 18.49
N LEU A 134 5.42 -11.67 19.11
CA LEU A 134 3.97 -11.82 19.14
C LEU A 134 3.26 -10.64 19.81
N SER A 135 3.80 -10.10 20.91
CA SER A 135 3.21 -8.93 21.56
C SER A 135 3.27 -7.69 20.66
N GLN A 136 4.37 -7.48 19.92
CA GLN A 136 4.45 -6.39 18.94
C GLN A 136 3.40 -6.50 17.84
N VAL A 137 3.17 -7.72 17.32
CA VAL A 137 2.10 -7.98 16.34
C VAL A 137 0.73 -7.67 16.95
N ALA A 138 0.48 -8.15 18.16
CA ALA A 138 -0.79 -7.91 18.84
C ALA A 138 -1.04 -6.43 19.13
N PHE A 139 -0.01 -5.67 19.54
CA PHE A 139 -0.12 -4.21 19.69
C PHE A 139 -0.48 -3.53 18.38
N LYS A 140 0.20 -3.89 17.28
CA LYS A 140 -0.12 -3.35 15.96
C LYS A 140 -1.58 -3.64 15.61
N ILE A 141 -2.04 -4.88 15.76
CA ILE A 141 -3.42 -5.28 15.47
C ILE A 141 -4.42 -4.50 16.34
N LEU A 142 -4.16 -4.36 17.64
CA LEU A 142 -5.03 -3.61 18.57
C LEU A 142 -5.05 -2.11 18.30
N LEU A 143 -3.99 -1.56 17.69
CA LEU A 143 -3.87 -0.15 17.30
C LEU A 143 -4.38 0.12 15.89
N ILE A 144 -4.66 -0.91 15.07
CA ILE A 144 -5.35 -0.73 13.78
C ILE A 144 -6.77 -0.25 14.10
N PRO A 145 -7.19 0.95 13.64
CA PRO A 145 -8.56 1.39 13.82
C PRO A 145 -9.48 0.34 13.16
N VAL A 146 -10.48 -0.14 13.92
CA VAL A 146 -11.47 -1.14 13.46
C VAL A 146 -12.45 -0.48 12.50
N THR A 147 -11.98 0.03 11.38
CA THR A 147 -12.81 0.23 10.19
C THR A 147 -12.53 -0.96 9.28
N LEU A 148 -13.15 -2.09 9.60
CA LEU A 148 -13.15 -3.29 8.74
C LEU A 148 -13.53 -2.95 7.28
N ALA A 149 -14.30 -1.87 7.09
CA ALA A 149 -14.59 -1.26 5.80
C ALA A 149 -13.32 -0.73 5.09
N ALA A 150 -12.46 0.04 5.76
CA ALA A 150 -11.24 0.58 5.15
C ALA A 150 -10.25 -0.54 4.83
N ASN A 151 -10.06 -1.51 5.73
CA ASN A 151 -9.15 -2.62 5.48
C ASN A 151 -9.62 -3.49 4.28
N LYS A 152 -10.91 -3.90 4.23
CA LYS A 152 -11.44 -4.65 3.08
C LYS A 152 -11.37 -3.85 1.78
N GLN A 153 -11.65 -2.55 1.83
CA GLN A 153 -11.56 -1.65 0.68
C GLN A 153 -10.11 -1.51 0.18
N ASN A 154 -9.14 -1.56 1.08
CA ASN A 154 -7.72 -1.55 0.76
C ASN A 154 -7.29 -2.87 0.10
N TRP A 155 -7.72 -4.03 0.63
CA TRP A 155 -7.42 -5.35 0.05
C TRP A 155 -8.11 -5.59 -1.30
N SER A 156 -9.34 -5.13 -1.49
CA SER A 156 -10.03 -5.24 -2.78
C SER A 156 -9.35 -4.40 -3.86
N ALA A 157 -8.94 -3.17 -3.52
CA ALA A 157 -8.16 -2.31 -4.41
C ALA A 157 -6.78 -2.92 -4.72
N PHE A 158 -6.13 -3.50 -3.70
CA PHE A 158 -4.84 -4.18 -3.85
C PHE A 158 -4.93 -5.39 -4.78
N SER A 159 -5.94 -6.26 -4.60
CA SER A 159 -6.13 -7.41 -5.49
C SER A 159 -6.45 -6.97 -6.93
N PHE A 160 -7.16 -5.86 -7.12
CA PHE A 160 -7.47 -5.32 -8.44
C PHE A 160 -6.22 -4.80 -9.17
N ILE A 161 -5.38 -4.03 -8.46
CA ILE A 161 -4.11 -3.53 -8.99
C ILE A 161 -3.17 -4.71 -9.29
N TYR A 162 -3.03 -5.65 -8.35
CA TYR A 162 -2.12 -6.79 -8.48
C TYR A 162 -2.53 -7.76 -9.59
N THR A 163 -3.82 -8.10 -9.71
CA THR A 163 -4.28 -9.11 -10.69
C THR A 163 -4.37 -8.59 -12.13
N LYS A 164 -4.68 -7.30 -12.35
CA LYS A 164 -4.91 -6.76 -13.71
C LYS A 164 -3.74 -5.96 -14.28
N LEU A 165 -2.94 -5.31 -13.44
CA LEU A 165 -1.81 -4.48 -13.86
C LEU A 165 -0.47 -5.23 -13.79
N CYS A 166 -0.31 -6.20 -12.88
CA CYS A 166 1.02 -6.69 -12.47
C CYS A 166 1.45 -8.06 -13.02
N ASN A 167 0.60 -8.79 -13.75
CA ASN A 167 0.99 -10.09 -14.35
C ASN A 167 2.12 -9.98 -15.41
N GLN A 168 2.64 -8.77 -15.69
CA GLN A 168 3.72 -8.51 -16.64
C GLN A 168 4.76 -7.46 -16.17
N LEU A 169 4.75 -7.05 -14.89
CA LEU A 169 5.64 -6.01 -14.36
C LEU A 169 6.52 -6.55 -13.22
N HIS A 170 7.76 -6.06 -13.12
CA HIS A 170 8.68 -6.40 -12.04
C HIS A 170 8.21 -5.81 -10.69
N ASN A 171 8.43 -6.52 -9.58
CA ASN A 171 7.93 -6.17 -8.24
C ASN A 171 8.21 -4.71 -7.86
N GLU A 172 9.41 -4.19 -8.13
CA GLU A 172 9.79 -2.80 -7.84
C GLU A 172 8.89 -1.74 -8.49
N ARG A 173 8.33 -2.03 -9.67
CA ARG A 173 7.43 -1.10 -10.38
C ARG A 173 6.04 -1.12 -9.77
N VAL A 174 5.60 -2.29 -9.30
CA VAL A 174 4.32 -2.46 -8.63
C VAL A 174 4.28 -1.65 -7.35
N GLU A 175 5.35 -1.71 -6.55
CA GLU A 175 5.48 -0.93 -5.32
C GLU A 175 5.35 0.58 -5.58
N LYS A 176 5.97 1.08 -6.65
CA LYS A 176 5.85 2.50 -7.04
C LYS A 176 4.42 2.88 -7.43
N ILE A 177 3.72 2.03 -8.18
CA ILE A 177 2.31 2.27 -8.57
C ILE A 177 1.43 2.27 -7.32
N VAL A 178 1.62 1.30 -6.42
CA VAL A 178 0.88 1.22 -5.14
C VAL A 178 1.14 2.46 -4.28
N PHE A 179 2.40 2.89 -4.18
CA PHE A 179 2.78 4.11 -3.48
C PHE A 179 2.05 5.33 -4.06
N ILE A 180 2.08 5.51 -5.38
CA ILE A 180 1.39 6.61 -6.08
C ILE A 180 -0.11 6.57 -5.79
N TYR A 181 -0.75 5.41 -5.96
CA TYR A 181 -2.18 5.23 -5.75
C TYR A 181 -2.63 5.63 -4.33
N TRP A 182 -1.92 5.15 -3.30
CA TRP A 182 -2.27 5.44 -1.91
C TRP A 182 -2.07 6.90 -1.56
N ASN A 183 -0.93 7.46 -1.96
CA ASN A 183 -0.64 8.86 -1.64
C ASN A 183 -1.62 9.79 -2.37
N LEU A 184 -1.95 9.55 -3.64
CA LEU A 184 -2.97 10.33 -4.36
C LEU A 184 -4.37 10.21 -3.77
N LYS A 185 -4.69 9.09 -3.10
CA LYS A 185 -5.98 8.94 -2.41
C LYS A 185 -6.04 9.74 -1.10
N ILE A 186 -4.88 10.01 -0.50
CA ILE A 186 -4.75 10.73 0.77
C ILE A 186 -4.60 12.23 0.55
N LEU A 187 -3.91 12.63 -0.53
CA LEU A 187 -3.76 14.01 -1.00
C LEU A 187 -5.10 14.59 -1.47
#